data_AF-A0A7W5MX27-F1
#
_entry.id   AF-A0A7W5MX27-F1
#
_cell.length_a   1.000
_cell.length_b   1.000
_cell.length_c   1.000
_cell.angle_alpha   90.00
_cell.angle_beta   90.00
_cell.angle_gamma   90.00
#
_symmetry.space_group_name_H-M   'P 1'
#
loop_
_entity.id
_entity.type
_entity.pdbx_description
1 polymer ?
#
loop_
_entity_poly.entity_id
_entity_poly.type
_entity_poly.pdbx_seq_one_letter_code
_entity_poly.pdbx_strand_id
1 'polypeptide(L)'
;MATTKPSSSPNDPLRFGGQPPASPSPGPRRAGHWAWRGLAAIFIIGLVVGAVFVAFVWRPAHDNARIEAARAARLACSCRYIGGRALGDCEKDNPKGRFPVSLAEDATAHSVTATVPLAAAQTATYREGWGCQLQAWRD
;
A
#
# COMPACT_ATOMS: atom_id res chain seq x y z
N MET A 1 -84.01 -66.15 20.97
CA MET A 1 -83.46 -65.07 20.14
C MET A 1 -83.43 -63.80 20.97
N ALA A 2 -82.26 -63.39 21.45
CA ALA A 2 -82.06 -62.11 22.14
C ALA A 2 -80.82 -61.47 21.52
N THR A 3 -81.06 -60.45 20.69
CA THR A 3 -80.05 -59.65 20.00
C THR A 3 -79.47 -58.63 20.96
N THR A 4 -78.21 -58.80 21.37
CA THR A 4 -77.45 -57.81 22.12
C THR A 4 -76.92 -56.71 21.17
N LYS A 5 -77.32 -55.48 21.48
CA LYS A 5 -76.95 -54.23 20.81
C LYS A 5 -75.49 -53.86 21.10
N PRO A 6 -74.70 -53.33 20.14
CA PRO A 6 -73.33 -52.91 20.40
C PRO A 6 -73.31 -51.63 21.26
N SER A 7 -72.57 -51.67 22.37
CA SER A 7 -72.31 -50.54 23.26
C SER A 7 -71.16 -49.71 22.69
N SER A 8 -71.48 -48.52 22.19
CA SER A 8 -70.50 -47.50 21.81
C SER A 8 -70.01 -46.78 23.05
N SER A 9 -68.84 -47.17 23.56
CA SER A 9 -68.18 -46.51 24.70
C SER A 9 -67.56 -45.18 24.25
N PRO A 10 -67.84 -44.04 24.91
CA PRO A 10 -67.32 -42.72 24.53
C PRO A 10 -65.80 -42.53 24.71
N ASN A 11 -65.09 -43.49 25.33
CA ASN A 11 -63.70 -43.33 25.76
C ASN A 11 -62.77 -44.30 25.01
N ASP A 12 -62.76 -44.24 23.68
CA ASP A 12 -61.86 -45.02 22.84
C ASP A 12 -60.60 -44.18 22.53
N PRO A 13 -59.46 -44.42 23.20
CA PRO A 13 -58.28 -43.54 23.15
C PRO A 13 -57.50 -43.62 21.83
N LEU A 14 -57.92 -44.46 20.89
CA LEU A 14 -57.21 -44.70 19.63
C LEU A 14 -57.62 -43.76 18.48
N ARG A 15 -58.41 -42.71 18.74
CA ARG A 15 -58.94 -41.81 17.70
C ARG A 15 -58.20 -40.47 17.52
N PHE A 16 -57.07 -40.25 18.19
CA PHE A 16 -56.29 -39.02 18.03
C PHE A 16 -55.17 -39.18 17.01
N GLY A 17 -55.57 -39.19 15.73
CA GLY A 17 -54.67 -38.91 14.60
C GLY A 17 -54.29 -37.43 14.54
N GLY A 18 -53.55 -36.96 15.55
CA GLY A 18 -53.02 -35.60 15.58
C GLY A 18 -51.74 -35.48 14.76
N GLN A 19 -51.82 -34.79 13.62
CA GLN A 19 -50.67 -34.37 12.83
C GLN A 19 -49.66 -33.62 13.74
N PRO A 20 -48.36 -33.96 13.75
CA PRO A 20 -47.39 -33.20 14.53
C PRO A 20 -47.32 -31.75 14.02
N PRO A 21 -47.09 -30.75 14.91
CA PRO A 21 -47.09 -29.35 14.51
C PRO A 21 -45.96 -29.08 13.50
N ALA A 22 -46.30 -28.39 12.41
CA ALA A 22 -45.35 -27.95 11.40
C ALA A 22 -44.21 -27.15 12.05
N SER A 23 -42.96 -27.59 11.85
CA SER A 23 -41.79 -26.86 12.32
C SER A 23 -41.72 -25.50 11.61
N PRO A 24 -41.45 -24.39 12.33
CA PRO A 24 -41.27 -23.11 11.67
C PRO A 24 -40.02 -23.17 10.77
N SER A 25 -40.21 -22.86 9.49
CA SER A 25 -39.08 -22.74 8.55
C SER A 25 -38.17 -21.58 8.99
N PRO A 26 -36.83 -21.75 9.00
CA PRO A 26 -35.93 -20.65 9.31
C PRO A 26 -36.07 -19.58 8.21
N GLY A 27 -36.63 -18.43 8.57
CA GLY A 27 -36.79 -17.31 7.66
C GLY A 27 -35.45 -16.83 7.09
N PRO A 28 -35.43 -16.24 5.88
CA PRO A 28 -34.20 -15.82 5.21
C PRO A 28 -33.45 -14.83 6.10
N ARG A 29 -32.22 -15.18 6.47
CA ARG A 29 -31.35 -14.36 7.31
C ARG A 29 -31.10 -13.02 6.61
N ARG A 30 -31.81 -11.97 7.03
CA ARG A 30 -31.62 -10.57 6.57
C ARG A 30 -30.29 -9.96 7.06
N ALA A 31 -29.24 -10.78 7.25
CA ALA A 31 -27.94 -10.37 7.77
C ALA A 31 -27.00 -9.81 6.68
N GLY A 32 -27.36 -9.92 5.40
CA GLY A 32 -26.46 -9.61 4.29
C GLY A 32 -26.11 -8.12 4.17
N HIS A 33 -27.08 -7.22 4.28
CA HIS A 33 -26.85 -5.80 4.00
C HIS A 33 -26.09 -5.07 5.11
N TRP A 34 -26.22 -5.46 6.38
CA TRP A 34 -25.46 -4.83 7.48
C TRP A 34 -24.01 -5.30 7.49
N ALA A 35 -23.76 -6.58 7.21
CA ALA A 35 -22.40 -7.12 7.02
C ALA A 35 -21.69 -6.50 5.81
N TRP A 36 -22.39 -6.32 4.68
CA TRP A 36 -21.83 -5.67 3.50
C TRP A 36 -21.57 -4.17 3.70
N ARG A 37 -22.44 -3.47 4.44
CA ARG A 37 -22.22 -2.07 4.81
C ARG A 37 -21.01 -1.91 5.74
N GLY A 38 -20.79 -2.85 6.66
CA GLY A 38 -19.58 -2.88 7.49
C GLY A 38 -18.30 -3.07 6.67
N LEU A 39 -18.29 -4.03 5.75
CA LEU A 39 -17.15 -4.26 4.86
C LEU A 39 -16.87 -3.06 3.93
N ALA A 40 -17.93 -2.46 3.37
CA ALA A 40 -17.81 -1.25 2.55
C ALA A 40 -17.24 -0.07 3.35
N ALA A 41 -17.66 0.12 4.60
CA ALA A 41 -17.13 1.17 5.47
C ALA A 41 -15.64 0.96 5.76
N ILE A 42 -15.21 -0.28 6.08
CA ILE A 42 -13.80 -0.61 6.31
C ILE A 42 -12.96 -0.34 5.05
N PHE A 43 -13.46 -0.73 3.88
CA PHE A 43 -12.78 -0.49 2.61
C PHE A 43 -12.59 1.01 2.36
N ILE A 44 -13.65 1.82 2.55
CA ILE A 44 -13.57 3.27 2.40
C ILE A 44 -12.57 3.87 3.39
N ILE A 45 -12.59 3.44 4.65
CA ILE A 45 -11.62 3.91 5.66
C ILE A 45 -10.19 3.55 5.22
N GLY A 46 -9.97 2.33 4.73
CA GLY A 46 -8.68 1.90 4.20
C GLY A 46 -8.20 2.79 3.04
N LEU A 47 -9.08 3.14 2.10
CA LEU A 47 -8.77 4.06 1.02
C LEU A 47 -8.43 5.47 1.51
N VAL A 48 -9.18 5.99 2.49
CA VAL A 48 -8.93 7.32 3.06
C VAL A 48 -7.58 7.34 3.78
N VAL A 49 -7.31 6.35 4.62
CA VAL A 49 -6.01 6.23 5.33
C VAL A 49 -4.86 6.07 4.33
N GLY A 50 -5.04 5.23 3.30
CA GLY A 50 -4.06 5.08 2.23
C GLY A 50 -3.79 6.38 1.48
N ALA A 51 -4.84 7.13 1.14
CA ALA A 51 -4.71 8.43 0.47
C ALA A 51 -3.97 9.46 1.34
N VAL A 52 -4.29 9.53 2.63
CA VAL A 52 -3.60 10.40 3.60
C VAL A 52 -2.13 10.00 3.72
N PHE A 53 -1.82 8.70 3.84
CA PHE A 53 -0.44 8.24 3.91
C PHE A 53 0.36 8.62 2.66
N VAL A 54 -0.20 8.41 1.47
CA VAL A 54 0.46 8.78 0.20
C VAL A 54 0.68 10.30 0.13
N ALA A 55 -0.30 11.09 0.52
CA ALA A 55 -0.23 12.55 0.43
C ALA A 55 0.78 13.16 1.42
N PHE A 56 0.81 12.68 2.66
CA PHE A 56 1.57 13.33 3.74
C PHE A 56 2.89 12.65 4.10
N VAL A 57 3.06 11.37 3.74
CA VAL A 57 4.28 10.61 4.06
C VAL A 57 5.04 10.31 2.78
N TRP A 58 4.38 9.67 1.81
CA TRP A 58 5.08 9.12 0.66
C TRP A 58 5.55 10.20 -0.32
N ARG A 59 4.67 11.12 -0.73
CA ARG A 59 5.05 12.21 -1.65
C ARG A 59 6.18 13.10 -1.10
N PRO A 60 6.10 13.64 0.14
CA PRO A 60 7.18 14.44 0.68
C PRO A 60 8.49 13.67 0.83
N ALA A 61 8.44 12.39 1.21
CA ALA A 61 9.64 11.57 1.29
C ALA A 61 10.31 11.40 -0.08
N HIS A 62 9.51 11.15 -1.13
CA HIS A 62 9.99 10.98 -2.49
C HIS A 62 10.63 12.28 -3.05
N ASP A 63 10.00 13.43 -2.81
CA ASP A 63 10.54 14.73 -3.24
C ASP A 63 11.82 15.09 -2.48
N ASN A 64 11.87 14.83 -1.17
CA ASN A 64 13.09 15.03 -0.39
C ASN A 64 14.23 14.11 -0.86
N ALA A 65 13.94 12.86 -1.19
CA ALA A 65 14.93 11.94 -1.75
C ALA A 65 15.45 12.43 -3.12
N ARG A 66 14.60 13.01 -3.97
CA ARG A 66 15.02 13.64 -5.23
C ARG A 66 15.98 14.81 -4.98
N ILE A 67 15.68 15.67 -3.99
CA ILE A 67 16.55 16.80 -3.62
C ILE A 67 17.89 16.30 -3.06
N GLU A 68 17.88 15.29 -2.19
CA GLU A 68 19.12 14.70 -1.64
C GLU A 68 19.98 14.09 -2.75
N ALA A 69 19.38 13.30 -3.67
CA ALA A 69 20.08 12.77 -4.84
C ALA A 69 20.67 13.89 -5.70
N ALA A 70 19.90 14.95 -5.98
CA ALA A 70 20.36 16.06 -6.81
C ALA A 70 21.57 16.78 -6.21
N ARG A 71 21.49 17.10 -4.90
CA ARG A 71 22.59 17.73 -4.17
C ARG A 71 23.83 16.84 -4.17
N ALA A 72 23.65 15.55 -3.91
CA ALA A 72 24.73 14.59 -3.88
C ALA A 72 25.44 14.45 -5.23
N ALA A 73 24.69 14.34 -6.33
CA ALA A 73 25.26 14.27 -7.67
C ALA A 73 26.13 15.50 -7.99
N ARG A 74 25.64 16.70 -7.65
CA ARG A 74 26.39 17.94 -7.91
C ARG A 74 27.65 18.05 -7.05
N LEU A 75 27.56 17.73 -5.76
CA LEU A 75 28.70 17.75 -4.84
C LEU A 75 29.76 16.74 -5.29
N ALA A 76 29.37 15.50 -5.55
CA ALA A 76 30.27 14.45 -6.02
C ALA A 76 30.92 14.82 -7.35
N CYS A 77 30.16 15.32 -8.33
CA CYS A 77 30.70 15.81 -9.60
C CYS A 77 31.73 16.93 -9.38
N SER A 78 31.42 17.92 -8.55
CA SER A 78 32.33 19.04 -8.29
C SER A 78 33.61 18.58 -7.61
N CYS A 79 33.50 17.72 -6.60
CA CYS A 79 34.64 17.11 -5.93
C CYS A 79 35.53 16.30 -6.89
N ARG A 80 34.91 15.54 -7.81
CA ARG A 80 35.62 14.67 -8.75
C ARG A 80 36.32 15.41 -9.87
N TYR A 81 35.60 16.32 -10.56
CA TYR A 81 36.07 16.97 -11.79
C TYR A 81 36.66 18.36 -11.56
N ILE A 82 36.18 19.11 -10.55
CA ILE A 82 36.74 20.43 -10.20
C ILE A 82 37.80 20.25 -9.09
N GLY A 83 37.52 19.42 -8.09
CA GLY A 83 38.44 19.15 -6.98
C GLY A 83 39.52 18.11 -7.28
N GLY A 84 39.41 17.36 -8.38
CA GLY A 84 40.42 16.38 -8.82
C GLY A 84 40.60 15.17 -7.90
N ARG A 85 39.63 14.87 -7.03
CA ARG A 85 39.70 13.74 -6.08
C ARG A 85 39.02 12.49 -6.63
N ALA A 86 39.37 11.32 -6.14
CA ALA A 86 38.67 10.09 -6.49
C ALA A 86 37.22 10.11 -5.94
N LEU A 87 36.27 9.49 -6.66
CA LEU A 87 34.86 9.49 -6.28
C LEU A 87 34.62 8.92 -4.87
N GLY A 88 35.36 7.89 -4.48
CA GLY A 88 35.23 7.26 -3.15
C GLY A 88 35.60 8.19 -1.99
N ASP A 89 36.42 9.22 -2.23
CA ASP A 89 36.67 10.26 -1.23
C ASP A 89 35.56 11.31 -1.23
N CYS A 90 35.01 11.63 -2.41
CA CYS A 90 33.86 12.53 -2.55
C CYS A 90 32.60 11.98 -1.84
N GLU A 91 32.43 10.66 -1.80
CA GLU A 91 31.31 10.02 -1.11
C GLU A 91 31.33 10.26 0.40
N LYS A 92 32.53 10.34 1.00
CA LYS A 92 32.69 10.62 2.44
C LYS A 92 32.30 12.05 2.79
N ASP A 93 32.49 12.98 1.86
CA ASP A 93 32.14 14.40 2.00
C ASP A 93 30.65 14.68 1.72
N ASN A 94 29.92 13.69 1.20
CA ASN A 94 28.52 13.85 0.86
C ASN A 94 27.68 13.94 2.16
N PRO A 95 26.74 14.91 2.29
CA PRO A 95 25.89 15.01 3.46
C PRO A 95 25.15 13.69 3.71
N LYS A 96 25.34 13.13 4.91
CA LYS A 96 24.58 11.98 5.39
C LYS A 96 23.18 12.46 5.76
N GLY A 97 22.30 12.41 4.77
CA GLY A 97 20.89 12.76 4.91
C GLY A 97 20.08 11.64 5.55
N ARG A 98 18.75 11.79 5.47
CA ARG A 98 17.82 10.74 5.92
C ARG A 98 17.81 9.56 4.96
N PHE A 99 18.14 9.80 3.68
CA PHE A 99 18.13 8.79 2.66
C PHE A 99 19.56 8.36 2.31
N PRO A 100 19.83 7.04 2.22
CA PRO A 100 21.11 6.56 1.73
C PRO A 100 21.24 6.91 0.25
N VAL A 101 22.35 7.53 -0.12
CA VAL A 101 22.66 7.89 -1.50
C VAL A 101 23.86 7.06 -1.95
N SER A 102 23.74 6.39 -3.09
CA SER A 102 24.83 5.71 -3.78
C SER A 102 25.32 6.56 -4.96
N LEU A 103 26.62 6.58 -5.20
CA LEU A 103 27.24 7.35 -6.28
C LEU A 103 27.82 6.42 -7.34
N ALA A 104 27.60 6.76 -8.61
CA ALA A 104 28.19 6.10 -9.76
C ALA A 104 28.80 7.13 -10.71
N GLU A 105 30.07 6.93 -11.08
CA GLU A 105 30.77 7.79 -12.04
C GLU A 105 30.72 7.19 -13.45
N ASP A 106 30.47 8.05 -14.43
CA ASP A 106 30.75 7.79 -15.84
C ASP A 106 31.84 8.77 -16.29
N ALA A 107 33.07 8.26 -16.34
CA ALA A 107 34.24 9.04 -16.74
C ALA A 107 34.22 9.43 -18.23
N THR A 108 33.52 8.68 -19.09
CA THR A 108 33.47 8.97 -20.52
C THR A 108 32.58 10.18 -20.80
N ALA A 109 31.42 10.24 -20.15
CA ALA A 109 30.48 11.35 -20.25
C ALA A 109 30.79 12.50 -19.27
N HIS A 110 31.86 12.39 -18.49
CA HIS A 110 32.19 13.32 -17.40
C HIS A 110 31.00 13.59 -16.47
N SER A 111 30.32 12.52 -16.04
CA SER A 111 29.10 12.63 -15.25
C SER A 111 29.13 11.76 -14.00
N VAL A 112 28.36 12.17 -12.99
CA VAL A 112 28.15 11.42 -11.75
C VAL A 112 26.65 11.30 -11.51
N THR A 113 26.19 10.07 -11.25
CA THR A 113 24.81 9.77 -10.92
C THR A 113 24.71 9.41 -9.44
N ALA A 114 23.84 10.11 -8.74
CA ALA A 114 23.47 9.80 -7.37
C ALA A 114 22.10 9.12 -7.34
N THR A 115 22.02 7.99 -6.65
CA THR A 115 20.80 7.18 -6.57
C THR A 115 20.42 6.95 -5.12
N VAL A 116 19.22 7.37 -4.75
CA VAL A 116 18.51 6.95 -3.55
C VAL A 116 17.69 5.70 -3.90
N PRO A 117 18.02 4.53 -3.32
CA PRO A 117 17.30 3.29 -3.59
C PRO A 117 15.79 3.46 -3.41
N LEU A 118 15.02 2.96 -4.37
CA LEU A 118 13.54 2.94 -4.36
C LEU A 118 12.86 4.32 -4.35
N ALA A 119 13.59 5.42 -4.57
CA ALA A 119 13.00 6.76 -4.58
C ALA A 119 13.44 7.60 -5.78
N ALA A 120 14.74 7.83 -5.99
CA ALA A 120 15.18 8.80 -6.99
C ALA A 120 16.60 8.55 -7.50
N ALA A 121 16.84 8.91 -8.76
CA ALA A 121 18.18 9.00 -9.33
C ALA A 121 18.35 10.35 -10.01
N GLN A 122 19.51 10.98 -9.83
CA GLN A 122 19.85 12.28 -10.40
C GLN A 122 21.28 12.28 -10.91
N THR A 123 21.51 12.88 -12.08
CA THR A 123 22.81 12.91 -12.73
C THR A 123 23.30 14.34 -12.87
N ALA A 124 24.58 14.56 -12.54
CA ALA A 124 25.28 15.80 -12.80
C ALA A 124 26.38 15.57 -13.83
N THR A 125 26.43 16.41 -14.85
CA THR A 125 27.45 16.37 -15.91
C THR A 125 28.35 17.58 -15.77
N TYR A 126 29.67 17.34 -15.76
CA TYR A 126 30.65 18.39 -15.81
C TYR A 126 30.75 18.95 -17.23
N ARG A 127 30.72 20.28 -17.34
CA ARG A 127 31.02 21.00 -18.57
C ARG A 127 32.06 22.07 -18.29
N GLU A 128 33.10 22.11 -19.11
CA GLU A 128 34.14 23.12 -19.00
C GLU A 128 33.54 24.53 -19.10
N GLY A 129 34.01 25.45 -18.26
CA GLY A 129 33.48 26.81 -18.12
C GLY A 129 32.22 26.94 -17.25
N TRP A 130 31.29 25.99 -17.33
CA TRP A 130 30.02 26.03 -16.57
C TRP A 130 30.07 25.26 -15.25
N GLY A 131 31.02 24.35 -15.10
CA GLY A 131 31.13 23.45 -13.96
C GLY A 131 30.14 22.28 -14.02
N CYS A 132 29.80 21.73 -12.85
CA CYS A 132 28.88 20.60 -12.74
C CYS A 132 27.42 21.06 -12.80
N GLN A 133 26.73 20.66 -13.87
CA GLN A 133 25.33 20.96 -14.09
C GLN A 133 24.48 19.71 -13.84
N LEU A 134 23.36 19.89 -13.15
CA LEU A 134 22.35 18.85 -13.01
C LEU A 134 21.61 18.67 -14.32
N GLN A 135 21.30 17.41 -14.64
CA GLN A 135 20.30 17.12 -15.65
C GLN A 135 18.92 17.56 -15.16
N ALA A 136 18.04 17.86 -16.11
CA ALA A 136 16.66 18.16 -15.80
C ALA A 136 16.01 16.99 -15.07
N TRP A 137 15.17 17.30 -14.08
CA TRP A 137 14.38 16.27 -13.41
C TRP A 137 13.45 15.63 -14.44
N ARG A 138 13.51 14.31 -14.55
CA ARG A 138 12.56 13.54 -15.34
C ARG A 138 11.49 13.05 -14.37
N ASP A 139 10.23 13.39 -14.68
CA ASP A 139 9.06 13.10 -13.84
C ASP A 139 8.76 11.59 -13.74
#